data_AF-A0A2S0XMG9-F1
#
_entry.id   AF-A0A2S0XMG9-F1
#
_cell.length_a   1.000
_cell.length_b   1.000
_cell.length_c   1.000
_cell.angle_alpha   90.00
_cell.angle_beta   90.00
_cell.angle_gamma   90.00
#
_symmetry.space_group_name_H-M   'P 1'
#
loop_
_entity.id
_entity.type
_entity.pdbx_description
1 polymer ?
#
loop_
_entity_poly.entity_id
_entity_poly.type
_entity_poly.pdbx_seq_one_letter_code
_entity_poly.pdbx_strand_id
1 'polypeptide(L)' 'MEICTIGVDLAKVHGIDDAGQVLVRRALRRREMLSFFGKLAPCLIGMEACAIAQGARARPSGT' A
#
# COMPACT_ATOMS: atom_id res chain seq x y z
N MET A 1 -13.52 0.31 -16.18
CA MET A 1 -12.55 -0.68 -15.69
C MET A 1 -11.91 -0.05 -14.47
N GLU A 2 -12.43 -0.37 -13.28
CA GLU A 2 -11.96 0.18 -12.01
C GLU A 2 -11.11 -0.87 -11.29
N ILE A 3 -10.24 -0.40 -10.41
CA ILE A 3 -9.44 -1.28 -9.56
C ILE A 3 -10.33 -1.77 -8.43
N CYS A 4 -10.53 -3.08 -8.33
CA CYS A 4 -11.41 -3.69 -7.34
C CYS A 4 -10.62 -4.32 -6.19
N THR A 5 -9.41 -4.82 -6.47
CA THR A 5 -8.51 -5.41 -5.47
C THR A 5 -7.08 -4.93 -5.65
N ILE A 6 -6.42 -4.61 -4.53
CA ILE A 6 -5.02 -4.19 -4.49
C ILE A 6 -4.24 -5.06 -3.51
N GLY A 7 -3.14 -5.65 -3.96
CA GLY A 7 -2.10 -6.24 -3.13
C GLY A 7 -0.96 -5.25 -2.86
N VAL A 8 -0.50 -5.20 -1.60
CA VAL A 8 0.65 -4.39 -1.17
C VAL A 8 1.69 -5.25 -0.45
N ASP A 9 2.92 -5.26 -0.99
CA ASP A 9 4.10 -5.91 -0.41
C ASP A 9 5.26 -4.91 -0.36
N LEU A 10 5.78 -4.59 0.83
CA LEU A 10 6.97 -3.73 1.03
C LEU A 10 6.97 -2.46 0.13
N ALA A 11 5.78 -1.84 0.00
CA ALA A 11 5.46 -0.67 -0.83
C ALA A 11 5.37 -0.88 -2.36
N LYS A 12 5.39 -2.13 -2.85
CA LYS A 12 4.96 -2.49 -4.20
C LYS A 12 3.45 -2.67 -4.21
N VAL A 13 2.81 -2.05 -5.19
CA VAL A 13 1.37 -2.11 -5.43
C VAL A 13 1.10 -2.94 -6.65
N HIS A 14 0.13 -3.84 -6.53
CA HIS A 14 -0.44 -4.61 -7.62
C HIS A 14 -1.96 -4.51 -7.55
N GLY A 15 -2.61 -3.91 -8.56
CA GLY A 15 -4.05 -3.73 -8.60
C GLY A 15 -4.68 -4.41 -9.82
N ILE A 16 -5.81 -5.07 -9.59
CA ILE A 16 -6.59 -5.80 -10.59
C ILE A 16 -8.03 -5.30 -10.65
N ASP A 17 -8.68 -5.52 -11.78
CA ASP A 17 -10.13 -5.36 -11.93
C ASP A 17 -10.90 -6.65 -11.59
N ASP A 18 -12.23 -6.61 -11.76
CA ASP A 18 -13.12 -7.76 -11.52
C ASP A 18 -12.86 -8.95 -12.44
N ALA A 19 -12.23 -8.74 -13.61
CA ALA A 19 -11.84 -9.80 -14.53
C ALA A 19 -10.44 -10.36 -14.22
N GLY A 20 -9.79 -9.89 -13.15
CA GLY A 20 -8.43 -10.26 -12.77
C GLY A 20 -7.35 -9.64 -13.66
N GLN A 21 -7.70 -8.66 -14.51
CA GLN A 21 -6.73 -7.96 -15.36
C GLN A 21 -5.93 -6.95 -14.54
N VAL A 22 -4.62 -6.93 -14.75
CA VAL A 22 -3.71 -6.04 -14.04
C VAL A 22 -3.85 -4.62 -14.61
N LEU A 23 -4.41 -3.72 -13.81
CA LEU A 23 -4.54 -2.30 -14.18
C LEU A 23 -3.37 -1.46 -13.67
N VAL A 24 -2.72 -1.87 -12.59
CA VAL A 24 -1.57 -1.14 -12.03
C VAL A 24 -0.55 -2.10 -11.40
N ARG A 25 0.73 -1.86 -11.68
CA ARG A 25 1.84 -2.54 -11.01
C ARG A 25 3.01 -1.58 -10.87
N ARG A 26 3.27 -1.08 -9.65
CA ARG A 26 4.35 -0.10 -9.41
C ARG A 26 4.84 -0.10 -7.96
N ALA A 27 6.08 0.31 -7.75
CA ALA A 27 6.57 0.63 -6.41
C ALA A 27 6.18 2.07 -6.04
N LEU A 28 5.67 2.25 -4.83
CA LEU A 28 5.37 3.55 -4.24
C LEU A 28 6.42 3.91 -3.20
N ARG A 29 6.80 5.17 -3.15
CA ARG A 29 7.49 5.74 -1.98
C ARG A 29 6.46 6.05 -0.90
N ARG A 30 6.89 6.07 0.37
CA ARG A 30 6.01 6.36 1.53
C ARG A 30 5.17 7.63 1.36
N ARG A 31 5.74 8.70 0.79
CA ARG A 31 5.04 9.98 0.54
C ARG A 31 3.95 9.88 -0.54
N GLU A 32 4.04 8.89 -1.43
CA GLU A 32 3.15 8.72 -2.57
C GLU A 32 1.92 7.86 -2.24
N MET A 33 1.98 7.09 -1.14
CA MET A 33 0.89 6.22 -0.66
C MET A 33 -0.43 6.97 -0.58
N LEU A 34 -0.51 8.04 0.22
CA LEU A 34 -1.76 8.77 0.44
C LEU A 34 -2.32 9.38 -0.85
N SER A 35 -1.47 10.00 -1.65
CA SER A 35 -1.90 10.62 -2.92
C SER A 35 -2.32 9.59 -3.97
N PHE A 36 -1.73 8.40 -3.95
CA PHE A 36 -2.11 7.31 -4.85
C PHE A 36 -3.48 6.73 -4.46
N PHE A 37 -3.63 6.27 -3.21
CA PHE A 37 -4.87 5.63 -2.76
C PHE A 37 -6.03 6.62 -2.66
N GLY A 38 -5.78 7.90 -2.37
CA GLY A 38 -6.83 8.92 -2.30
C GLY A 38 -7.47 9.27 -3.65
N LYS A 39 -6.93 8.79 -4.77
CA LYS A 39 -7.51 8.96 -6.12
C LYS A 39 -8.34 7.76 -6.58
N LEU A 40 -8.32 6.66 -5.82
CA LEU A 40 -9.00 5.43 -6.19
C LEU A 40 -10.41 5.42 -5.58
N ALA A 41 -11.35 4.81 -6.30
CA ALA A 41 -12.61 4.41 -5.70
C ALA A 41 -12.35 3.42 -4.54
N PRO A 42 -13.28 3.32 -3.57
CA PRO A 42 -13.17 2.32 -2.50
C PRO A 42 -12.97 0.92 -3.09
N CYS A 43 -11.92 0.23 -2.66
CA CYS A 43 -11.54 -1.09 -3.14
C CYS A 43 -10.95 -1.93 -2.00
N LEU A 44 -10.92 -3.25 -2.19
CA LEU A 44 -10.31 -4.15 -1.22
C LEU A 44 -8.78 -4.05 -1.29
N ILE A 45 -8.14 -3.84 -0.14
CA ILE A 45 -6.68 -3.80 -0.03
C ILE A 45 -6.21 -4.96 0.85
N GLY A 46 -5.46 -5.89 0.26
CA GLY A 46 -4.68 -6.89 0.96
C GLY A 46 -3.25 -6.41 1.17
N MET A 47 -2.75 -6.48 2.40
CA MET A 47 -1.38 -6.10 2.75
C MET A 47 -0.71 -7.24 3.50
N GLU A 48 0.48 -7.63 3.07
CA GLU A 48 1.28 -8.60 3.81
C GLU A 48 1.79 -7.96 5.11
N ALA A 49 1.64 -8.67 6.22
CA ALA A 49 2.25 -8.27 7.48
C ALA A 49 3.75 -8.64 7.46
N CYS A 50 4.62 -7.66 7.30
CA CYS A 50 6.06 -7.87 7.50
C CYS A 50 6.40 -7.77 8.99
N ALA A 51 6.97 -8.84 9.57
CA ALA A 51 7.36 -8.90 10.98
C ALA A 51 8.53 -7.95 11.36
N ILE A 52 9.13 -7.27 10.39
CA ILE A 52 10.27 -6.38 10.60
C ILE A 52 9.80 -4.92 10.57
N ALA A 53 9.52 -4.36 11.74
CA ALA A 53 9.31 -2.92 11.89
C ALA A 53 10.67 -2.21 12.08
N GLN A 54 11.32 -1.77 11.01
CA GLN A 54 12.47 -0.86 11.13
C GLN A 54 11.97 0.56 11.42
N GLY A 55 11.77 0.83 12.71
CA GLY A 55 11.21 2.09 13.20
C GLY A 55 11.42 2.31 14.68
N ALA A 56 12.55 1.89 15.25
CA ALA A 56 12.91 2.29 16.61
C ALA A 56 13.48 3.71 16.58
N ARG A 57 12.61 4.72 16.62
CA ARG A 57 12.97 5.95 17.33
C ARG A 57 12.41 5.80 18.74
N ALA A 58 13.23 5.27 19.64
CA ALA A 58 12.97 5.43 21.06
C ALA A 58 12.83 6.93 21.31
N ARG A 59 11.63 7.38 21.69
CA ARG A 59 11.47 8.69 22.29
C ARG A 59 12.23 8.60 23.62
N PRO A 60 13.28 9.40 23.88
CA PRO A 60 13.85 9.43 25.21
C PRO A 60 12.76 9.97 26.13
N SER A 61 12.24 9.11 27.01
CA SER A 61 11.60 9.52 28.25
C SER A 61 12.71 10.11 29.12
N GLY A 62 12.86 11.43 29.10
CA GLY A 62 13.83 12.14 29.92
C GLY A 62 13.30 13.50 30.30
N THR A 63 12.83 13.57 31.56
CA THR A 63 12.46 14.74 32.41
C THR A 63 11.51 15.79 31.84
#